data_AF-A0A443RWN0-F1
#
_entry.id   AF-A0A443RWN0-F1
#
_cell.length_a   1.000
_cell.length_b   1.000
_cell.length_c   1.000
_cell.angle_alpha   90.00
_cell.angle_beta   90.00
_cell.angle_gamma   90.00
#
_symmetry.space_group_name_H-M   'P 1'
#
loop_
_entity.id
_entity.type
_entity.pdbx_description
1 polymer ?
#
loop_
_entity_poly.entity_id
_entity_poly.type
_entity_poly.pdbx_seq_one_letter_code
_entity_poly.pdbx_strand_id
1 'polypeptide(L)'
;SRDDRCVESVKHLITGVYIEDFLSNPVKIYNIPIHDDVMLSTGSSCPAFDKEFVRVLSLPENQQWVKEYTPLLMLLVDEFKSKCIQCILSADRFTDNFLLIKEYNLTMPKWVNDTICRQINEFSDRLFNAYCRTELQRRLVGDLDEQMDLIASSKKFYNIRIYSSSQLQVAEILSALEVYNNEPPPFG
;
A
#
# COMPACT_ATOMS: atom_id res chain seq x y z
N SER A 1 9.36 -1.80 -11.33
CA SER A 1 9.00 -2.63 -10.16
C SER A 1 8.70 -1.73 -8.97
N ARG A 2 8.24 -2.25 -7.81
CA ARG A 2 8.09 -1.45 -6.58
C ARG A 2 9.43 -0.79 -6.19
N ASP A 3 10.52 -1.55 -6.33
CA ASP A 3 11.87 -1.07 -6.01
C ASP A 3 12.25 0.11 -6.89
N ASP A 4 12.01 0.00 -8.20
CA ASP A 4 12.37 1.08 -9.12
C ASP A 4 11.58 2.37 -8.80
N ARG A 5 10.27 2.28 -8.58
CA ARG A 5 9.46 3.49 -8.32
C ARG A 5 9.85 4.17 -7.01
N CYS A 6 10.10 3.43 -5.93
CA CYS A 6 10.47 4.04 -4.64
C CYS A 6 11.87 4.67 -4.72
N VAL A 7 12.81 4.01 -5.40
CA VAL A 7 14.15 4.56 -5.65
C VAL A 7 14.10 5.81 -6.53
N GLU A 8 13.32 5.83 -7.60
CA GLU A 8 13.17 7.01 -8.45
C GLU A 8 12.42 8.14 -7.74
N SER A 9 11.36 7.85 -6.98
CA SER A 9 10.66 8.85 -6.16
C SER A 9 11.60 9.56 -5.19
N VAL A 10 12.44 8.81 -4.45
CA VAL A 10 13.38 9.45 -3.52
C VAL A 10 14.48 10.21 -4.23
N LYS A 11 14.94 9.76 -5.41
CA LYS A 11 15.87 10.55 -6.24
C LYS A 11 15.26 11.88 -6.66
N HIS A 12 14.00 11.87 -7.12
CA HIS A 12 13.28 13.09 -7.50
C HIS A 12 13.08 14.02 -6.31
N LEU A 13 12.68 13.49 -5.15
CA LEU A 13 12.55 14.26 -3.92
C LEU A 13 13.86 14.94 -3.52
N ILE A 14 14.96 14.18 -3.46
CA ILE A 14 16.28 14.70 -3.11
C ILE A 14 16.75 15.74 -4.14
N THR A 15 16.55 15.49 -5.44
CA THR A 15 16.91 16.44 -6.50
C THR A 15 16.15 17.76 -6.36
N GLY A 16 14.86 17.71 -5.99
CA GLY A 16 14.06 18.91 -5.74
C GLY A 16 14.49 19.68 -4.49
N VAL A 17 14.94 18.98 -3.45
CA VAL A 17 15.41 19.59 -2.19
C VAL A 17 16.81 20.20 -2.32
N TYR A 18 17.70 19.59 -3.11
CA TYR A 18 19.08 20.03 -3.29
C TYR A 18 19.30 20.60 -4.69
N ILE A 19 19.01 21.90 -4.85
CA ILE A 19 18.86 22.61 -6.14
C ILE A 19 20.11 22.59 -7.04
N GLU A 20 21.34 22.50 -6.51
CA GLU A 20 22.56 22.68 -7.35
C GLU A 20 23.64 21.60 -7.19
N ASP A 21 23.50 20.64 -6.26
CA ASP A 21 24.66 19.84 -5.84
C ASP A 21 24.47 18.31 -5.95
N PHE A 22 23.31 17.80 -6.39
CA PHE A 22 23.10 16.34 -6.45
C PHE A 22 23.91 15.64 -7.56
N LEU A 23 24.00 16.25 -8.75
CA LEU A 23 24.81 15.69 -9.85
C LEU A 23 26.31 15.68 -9.52
N SER A 24 26.75 16.65 -8.71
CA SER A 24 28.12 16.80 -8.24
C SER A 24 28.42 15.94 -7.00
N ASN A 25 27.42 15.74 -6.14
CA ASN A 25 27.50 15.01 -4.88
C ASN A 25 26.25 14.12 -4.69
N PRO A 26 26.23 12.90 -5.28
CA PRO A 26 25.08 12.02 -5.18
C PRO A 26 24.84 11.59 -3.73
N VAL A 27 23.60 11.71 -3.26
CA VAL A 27 23.20 11.15 -1.96
C VAL A 27 23.04 9.65 -2.12
N LYS A 28 23.69 8.90 -1.22
CA LYS A 28 23.60 7.44 -1.22
C LYS A 28 22.21 7.00 -0.79
N ILE A 29 21.53 6.27 -1.67
CA ILE A 29 20.26 5.59 -1.39
C ILE A 29 20.59 4.15 -1.01
N TYR A 30 20.05 3.71 0.13
CA TYR A 30 20.15 2.34 0.58
C TYR A 30 18.86 1.61 0.20
N ASN A 31 19.01 0.44 -0.42
CA ASN A 31 17.89 -0.43 -0.75
C ASN A 31 18.25 -1.88 -0.40
N ILE A 32 17.25 -2.65 -0.01
CA ILE A 32 17.33 -4.08 0.32
C ILE A 32 16.33 -4.79 -0.59
N PRO A 33 16.58 -6.03 -1.05
CA PRO A 33 15.59 -6.79 -1.80
C PRO A 33 14.25 -6.90 -1.04
N ILE A 34 13.11 -6.77 -1.74
CA ILE A 34 11.74 -6.78 -1.17
C ILE A 34 11.48 -7.92 -0.17
N HIS A 35 12.02 -9.10 -0.44
CA HIS A 35 11.81 -10.30 0.37
C HIS A 35 12.62 -10.28 1.67
N ASP A 36 13.71 -9.52 1.72
CA ASP A 36 14.60 -9.38 2.86
C ASP A 36 14.32 -8.09 3.66
N ASP A 37 13.50 -7.19 3.12
CA ASP A 37 13.11 -5.94 3.75
C ASP A 37 11.97 -6.16 4.75
N VAL A 38 12.33 -6.38 6.01
CA VAL A 38 11.37 -6.56 7.13
C VAL A 38 10.82 -5.23 7.66
N MET A 39 11.32 -4.09 7.18
CA MET A 39 10.99 -2.77 7.74
C MET A 39 9.99 -2.01 6.88
N LEU A 40 10.28 -1.88 5.58
CA LEU A 40 9.50 -1.06 4.66
C LEU A 40 8.70 -1.90 3.67
N SER A 41 8.90 -3.22 3.61
CA SER A 41 8.22 -4.09 2.66
C SER A 41 7.16 -4.97 3.31
N THR A 42 5.92 -4.70 2.92
CA THR A 42 4.76 -5.60 3.08
C THR A 42 4.84 -6.91 2.29
N GLY A 43 5.88 -7.09 1.47
CA GLY A 43 6.16 -8.33 0.74
C GLY A 43 7.07 -9.30 1.49
N SER A 44 7.54 -8.92 2.68
CA SER A 44 8.27 -9.83 3.56
C SER A 44 7.34 -10.91 4.11
N SER A 45 7.84 -12.14 4.22
CA SER A 45 7.03 -13.27 4.69
C SER A 45 6.76 -13.16 6.19
N CYS A 46 5.53 -12.85 6.58
CA CYS A 46 5.10 -12.81 7.97
C CYS A 46 3.91 -13.76 8.21
N PRO A 47 4.15 -15.04 8.57
CA PRO A 47 3.08 -16.02 8.76
C PRO A 47 2.06 -15.65 9.84
N ALA A 48 2.46 -14.81 10.81
CA ALA A 48 1.55 -14.30 11.83
C ALA A 48 0.56 -13.28 11.24
N PHE A 49 1.06 -12.37 10.40
CA PHE A 49 0.23 -11.40 9.69
C PHE A 49 -0.72 -12.11 8.73
N ASP A 50 -0.22 -13.07 7.94
CA ASP A 50 -1.04 -13.83 6.98
C ASP A 50 -2.21 -14.54 7.67
N LYS A 51 -1.96 -15.21 8.80
CA LYS A 51 -2.99 -15.87 9.60
C LYS A 51 -4.02 -14.87 10.13
N GLU A 52 -3.55 -13.73 10.62
CA GLU A 52 -4.42 -12.70 11.17
C GLU A 52 -5.28 -12.05 10.07
N PHE A 53 -4.70 -11.77 8.90
CA PHE A 53 -5.42 -11.24 7.75
C PHE A 53 -6.51 -12.22 7.27
N VAL A 54 -6.21 -13.52 7.18
CA VAL A 54 -7.21 -14.55 6.88
C VAL A 54 -8.32 -14.59 7.94
N ARG A 55 -7.97 -14.47 9.22
CA ARG A 55 -8.95 -14.40 10.31
C ARG A 55 -9.85 -13.18 10.18
N VAL A 56 -9.28 -12.00 9.89
CA VAL A 56 -10.01 -10.76 9.67
C VAL A 56 -10.96 -10.91 8.49
N LEU A 57 -10.50 -11.43 7.34
CA LEU A 57 -11.37 -11.67 6.19
C LEU A 57 -12.50 -12.67 6.48
N SER A 58 -12.30 -13.59 7.42
CA SER A 58 -13.30 -14.58 7.83
C SER A 58 -14.35 -14.04 8.80
N LEU A 59 -14.23 -12.79 9.27
CA LEU A 59 -15.24 -12.18 10.14
C LEU A 59 -16.58 -12.00 9.42
N PRO A 60 -17.74 -12.16 10.10
CA PRO A 60 -19.05 -12.12 9.48
C PRO A 60 -19.31 -10.88 8.62
N GLU A 61 -18.90 -9.70 9.10
CA GLU A 61 -19.06 -8.43 8.39
C GLU A 61 -18.19 -8.33 7.12
N ASN A 62 -17.03 -8.99 7.10
CA ASN A 62 -16.15 -9.02 5.95
C ASN A 62 -16.61 -10.06 4.94
N GLN A 63 -17.09 -11.22 5.40
CA GLN A 63 -17.73 -12.21 4.55
C GLN A 63 -19.00 -11.65 3.88
N GLN A 64 -19.80 -10.90 4.64
CA GLN A 64 -20.99 -10.23 4.12
C GLN A 64 -20.63 -9.18 3.07
N TRP A 65 -19.59 -8.37 3.31
CA TRP A 65 -19.07 -7.42 2.31
C TRP A 65 -18.60 -8.09 1.03
N VAL A 66 -17.81 -9.15 1.13
CA VAL A 66 -17.34 -9.91 -0.05
C VAL A 66 -18.52 -10.46 -0.85
N LYS A 67 -19.57 -10.92 -0.16
CA LYS A 67 -20.80 -11.38 -0.79
C LYS A 67 -21.54 -10.26 -1.53
N GLU A 68 -21.61 -9.07 -0.94
CA GLU A 68 -22.22 -7.89 -1.57
C GLU A 68 -21.47 -7.45 -2.83
N TYR A 69 -20.15 -7.62 -2.85
CA TYR A 69 -19.27 -7.28 -3.98
C TYR A 69 -19.05 -8.42 -4.98
N THR A 70 -19.62 -9.60 -4.74
CA THR A 70 -19.51 -10.75 -5.65
C THR A 70 -19.94 -10.41 -7.09
N PRO A 71 -21.01 -9.64 -7.34
CA PRO A 71 -21.36 -9.24 -8.71
C PRO A 71 -20.26 -8.43 -9.41
N LEU A 72 -19.60 -7.51 -8.70
CA LEU A 72 -18.47 -6.75 -9.24
C LEU A 72 -17.31 -7.68 -9.57
N LEU A 73 -16.95 -8.57 -8.65
CA LEU A 73 -15.85 -9.52 -8.85
C LEU A 73 -16.13 -10.46 -10.04
N MET A 74 -17.37 -10.93 -10.21
CA MET A 74 -17.78 -11.74 -11.36
C MET A 74 -17.70 -10.95 -12.67
N LEU A 75 -18.15 -9.69 -12.68
CA LEU A 75 -18.01 -8.82 -13.85
C LEU A 75 -16.54 -8.67 -14.25
N LEU A 76 -15.64 -8.43 -13.29
CA LEU A 76 -14.21 -8.33 -13.55
C LEU A 76 -13.64 -9.64 -14.13
N VAL A 77 -13.99 -10.79 -13.56
CA VAL A 77 -13.58 -12.11 -14.10
C VAL A 77 -14.04 -12.27 -15.55
N ASP A 78 -15.30 -11.90 -15.84
CA ASP A 78 -15.90 -12.06 -17.16
C ASP A 78 -15.30 -11.12 -18.20
N GLU A 79 -15.04 -9.86 -17.85
CA GLU A 79 -14.47 -8.86 -18.75
C GLU A 79 -12.99 -9.13 -19.06
N PHE A 80 -12.21 -9.54 -18.05
CA PHE A 80 -10.79 -9.82 -18.22
C PHE A 80 -10.48 -11.25 -18.66
N LYS A 81 -11.50 -12.13 -18.75
CA LYS A 81 -11.35 -13.57 -19.06
C LYS A 81 -10.28 -14.25 -18.20
N SER A 82 -10.13 -13.80 -16.95
CA SER A 82 -9.03 -14.18 -16.07
C SER A 82 -9.53 -14.83 -14.79
N LYS A 83 -9.04 -16.05 -14.51
CA LYS A 83 -9.29 -16.74 -13.25
C LYS A 83 -8.51 -16.14 -12.08
N CYS A 84 -7.46 -15.35 -12.34
CA CYS A 84 -6.68 -14.72 -11.28
C CYS A 84 -7.52 -13.78 -10.41
N ILE A 85 -8.62 -13.24 -10.95
CA ILE A 85 -9.50 -12.26 -10.28
C ILE A 85 -10.42 -12.92 -9.23
N GLN A 86 -10.41 -14.25 -9.11
CA GLN A 86 -11.26 -14.94 -8.13
C GLN A 86 -10.87 -14.66 -6.66
N CYS A 87 -9.65 -14.17 -6.38
CA CYS A 87 -9.30 -13.76 -5.02
C CYS A 87 -9.38 -12.24 -4.84
N ILE A 88 -9.85 -11.83 -3.66
CA ILE A 88 -9.97 -10.43 -3.21
C ILE A 88 -8.67 -9.64 -3.45
N LEU A 89 -7.53 -10.27 -3.18
CA LEU A 89 -6.20 -9.69 -3.34
C LEU A 89 -5.83 -9.40 -4.79
N SER A 90 -6.28 -10.23 -5.73
CA SER A 90 -6.04 -9.97 -7.14
C SER A 90 -6.95 -8.88 -7.66
N ALA A 91 -8.20 -8.79 -7.18
CA ALA A 91 -9.14 -7.77 -7.59
C ALA A 91 -8.63 -6.35 -7.28
N ASP A 92 -8.00 -6.16 -6.12
CA ASP A 92 -7.38 -4.90 -5.71
C ASP A 92 -6.35 -4.38 -6.72
N ARG A 93 -5.48 -5.26 -7.25
CA ARG A 93 -4.49 -4.87 -8.26
C ARG A 93 -5.11 -4.33 -9.55
N PHE A 94 -6.36 -4.66 -9.83
CA PHE A 94 -7.08 -4.10 -10.99
C PHE A 94 -7.73 -2.77 -10.66
N THR A 95 -8.16 -2.55 -9.41
CA THR A 95 -8.70 -1.26 -8.95
C THR A 95 -7.73 -0.12 -9.25
N ASP A 96 -6.45 -0.28 -8.88
CA ASP A 96 -5.42 0.74 -9.13
C ASP A 96 -5.35 1.16 -10.60
N ASN A 97 -5.48 0.21 -11.52
CA ASN A 97 -5.44 0.51 -12.96
C ASN A 97 -6.61 1.39 -13.38
N PHE A 98 -7.81 1.16 -12.85
CA PHE A 98 -8.97 1.97 -13.18
C PHE A 98 -8.85 3.40 -12.61
N LEU A 99 -8.32 3.53 -11.40
CA LEU A 99 -8.01 4.83 -10.81
C LEU A 99 -7.04 5.62 -11.68
N LEU A 100 -5.94 4.99 -12.11
CA LEU A 100 -4.93 5.62 -12.96
C LEU A 100 -5.48 5.96 -14.36
N ILE A 101 -6.25 5.07 -14.99
CA ILE A 101 -6.88 5.38 -16.30
C ILE A 101 -7.74 6.64 -16.20
N LYS A 102 -8.50 6.79 -15.10
CA LYS A 102 -9.32 7.98 -14.87
C LYS A 102 -8.47 9.23 -14.62
N GLU A 103 -7.46 9.12 -13.75
CA GLU A 103 -6.56 10.24 -13.40
C GLU A 103 -5.83 10.81 -14.61
N TYR A 104 -5.31 9.94 -15.48
CA TYR A 104 -4.56 10.33 -16.67
C TYR A 104 -5.42 10.59 -17.91
N ASN A 105 -6.76 10.70 -17.76
CA ASN A 105 -7.72 10.88 -18.85
C ASN A 105 -7.54 9.87 -20.01
N LEU A 106 -7.18 8.63 -19.67
CA LEU A 106 -7.04 7.55 -20.63
C LEU A 106 -8.42 6.97 -20.99
N THR A 107 -8.46 6.22 -22.09
CA THR A 107 -9.73 5.62 -22.55
C THR A 107 -10.15 4.48 -21.63
N MET A 108 -11.30 4.65 -20.97
CA MET A 108 -11.93 3.59 -20.16
C MET A 108 -12.58 2.51 -21.04
N PRO A 109 -12.59 1.24 -20.58
CA PRO A 109 -13.42 0.21 -21.21
C PRO A 109 -14.89 0.63 -21.18
N LYS A 110 -15.62 0.34 -22.27
CA LYS A 110 -17.01 0.78 -22.47
C LYS A 110 -17.99 0.31 -21.39
N TRP A 111 -17.68 -0.80 -20.72
CA TRP A 111 -18.51 -1.37 -19.67
C TRP A 111 -18.32 -0.69 -18.32
N VAL A 112 -17.23 0.07 -18.12
CA VAL A 112 -16.96 0.81 -16.90
C VAL A 112 -17.75 2.11 -16.91
N ASN A 113 -18.67 2.25 -15.96
CA ASN A 113 -19.44 3.46 -15.72
C ASN A 113 -19.16 4.02 -14.31
N ASP A 114 -19.71 5.19 -13.99
CA ASP A 114 -19.48 5.86 -12.70
C ASP A 114 -19.86 4.99 -11.50
N THR A 115 -20.90 4.15 -11.61
CA THR A 115 -21.31 3.23 -10.55
C THR A 115 -20.22 2.17 -10.31
N ILE A 116 -19.71 1.58 -11.38
CA ILE A 116 -18.63 0.57 -11.30
C ILE A 116 -17.36 1.22 -10.74
N CYS A 117 -16.99 2.41 -11.20
CA CYS A 117 -15.84 3.14 -10.65
C CYS A 117 -15.98 3.37 -9.13
N ARG A 118 -17.15 3.81 -8.68
CA ARG A 118 -17.40 4.00 -7.24
C ARG A 118 -17.28 2.69 -6.46
N GLN A 119 -17.87 1.60 -6.96
CA GLN A 119 -17.78 0.30 -6.30
C GLN A 119 -16.33 -0.21 -6.24
N ILE A 120 -15.56 -0.01 -7.31
CA ILE A 120 -14.14 -0.36 -7.34
C ILE A 120 -13.38 0.41 -6.25
N ASN A 121 -13.60 1.72 -6.12
CA ASN A 121 -12.96 2.53 -5.07
C ASN A 121 -13.36 2.09 -3.66
N GLU A 122 -14.67 1.95 -3.39
CA GLU A 122 -15.17 1.50 -2.09
C GLU A 122 -14.62 0.10 -1.71
N PHE A 123 -14.44 -0.78 -2.70
CA PHE A 123 -13.84 -2.08 -2.50
C PHE A 123 -12.37 -1.97 -2.07
N SER A 124 -11.57 -1.12 -2.73
CA SER A 124 -10.16 -0.94 -2.39
C SER A 124 -9.98 -0.27 -1.03
N ASP A 125 -10.74 0.80 -0.74
CA ASP A 125 -10.72 1.47 0.57
C ASP A 125 -10.98 0.48 1.70
N ARG A 126 -11.99 -0.38 1.52
CA ARG A 126 -12.35 -1.38 2.53
C ARG A 126 -11.31 -2.50 2.66
N LEU A 127 -10.61 -2.83 1.58
CA LEU A 127 -9.51 -3.79 1.64
C LEU A 127 -8.29 -3.23 2.39
N PHE A 128 -7.92 -1.97 2.14
CA PHE A 128 -6.87 -1.28 2.91
C PHE A 128 -7.17 -1.30 4.42
N ASN A 129 -8.43 -1.06 4.78
CA ASN A 129 -8.88 -1.14 6.16
C ASN A 129 -8.76 -2.56 6.73
N ALA A 130 -8.99 -3.61 5.93
CA ALA A 130 -8.82 -4.99 6.37
C ALA A 130 -7.34 -5.36 6.65
N TYR A 131 -6.39 -4.72 5.97
CA TYR A 131 -4.95 -4.92 6.24
C TYR A 131 -4.49 -4.33 7.58
N CYS A 132 -5.11 -3.24 8.01
CA CYS A 132 -4.64 -2.45 9.16
C CYS A 132 -5.61 -2.49 10.35
N ARG A 133 -6.52 -3.48 10.39
CA ARG A 133 -7.70 -3.47 11.27
C ARG A 133 -7.37 -3.77 12.73
N THR A 134 -6.49 -4.73 12.98
CA THR A 134 -6.29 -5.28 14.32
C THR A 134 -5.02 -4.76 14.97
N GLU A 135 -4.98 -4.74 16.30
CA GLU A 135 -3.76 -4.42 17.05
C GLU A 135 -2.61 -5.38 16.69
N LEU A 136 -2.91 -6.65 16.42
CA LEU A 136 -1.90 -7.59 15.96
C LEU A 136 -1.35 -7.21 14.60
N GLN A 137 -2.20 -6.88 13.61
CA GLN A 137 -1.73 -6.38 12.32
C GLN A 137 -0.87 -5.13 12.49
N ARG A 138 -1.33 -4.16 13.28
CA ARG A 138 -0.62 -2.90 13.56
C ARG A 138 0.77 -3.13 14.19
N ARG A 139 0.91 -4.09 15.10
CA ARG A 139 2.19 -4.43 15.74
C ARG A 139 3.14 -5.21 14.83
N LEU A 140 2.61 -5.90 13.83
CA LEU A 140 3.41 -6.67 12.88
C LEU A 140 3.91 -5.80 11.71
N VAL A 141 3.57 -4.51 11.70
CA VAL A 141 4.00 -3.54 10.69
C VAL A 141 5.29 -2.89 11.15
N GLY A 142 6.40 -3.47 10.71
CA GLY A 142 7.73 -2.89 10.86
C GLY A 142 8.17 -2.67 12.31
N ASP A 143 9.45 -2.38 12.47
CA ASP A 143 10.04 -2.16 13.79
C ASP A 143 9.92 -0.70 14.22
N LEU A 144 8.70 -0.16 14.22
CA LEU A 144 8.44 1.24 14.57
C LEU A 144 8.89 1.55 15.99
N ASP A 145 8.68 0.63 16.92
CA ASP A 145 9.10 0.78 18.32
C ASP A 145 10.63 0.84 18.43
N GLU A 146 11.39 -0.06 17.79
CA GLU A 146 12.87 0.04 17.78
C GLU A 146 13.34 1.33 17.10
N GLN A 147 12.68 1.79 16.02
CA GLN A 147 13.03 3.07 15.40
C GLN A 147 12.76 4.25 16.32
N MET A 148 11.63 4.27 17.01
CA MET A 148 11.27 5.33 17.97
C MET A 148 12.21 5.31 19.18
N ASP A 149 12.60 4.13 19.65
CA ASP A 149 13.60 3.96 20.70
C ASP A 149 14.99 4.41 20.25
N LEU A 150 15.40 4.11 19.01
CA LEU A 150 16.65 4.61 18.42
C LEU A 150 16.65 6.14 18.28
N ILE A 151 15.50 6.74 17.96
CA ILE A 151 15.33 8.21 17.91
C ILE A 151 15.46 8.78 19.33
N ALA A 152 14.77 8.20 20.31
CA ALA A 152 14.76 8.68 21.69
C ALA A 152 16.11 8.50 22.41
N SER A 153 16.88 7.46 22.06
CA SER A 153 18.12 7.09 22.75
C SER A 153 19.40 7.66 22.11
N SER A 154 19.37 8.11 20.85
CA SER A 154 20.59 8.52 20.14
C SER A 154 21.08 9.93 20.48
N LYS A 155 22.35 10.03 20.94
CA LYS A 155 23.10 11.29 21.09
C LYS A 155 23.55 11.93 19.77
N LYS A 156 23.54 11.18 18.66
CA LYS A 156 24.00 11.63 17.34
C LYS A 156 22.93 11.31 16.30
N PHE A 157 22.16 12.32 15.93
CA PHE A 157 21.07 12.19 14.97
C PHE A 157 21.56 12.60 13.58
N TYR A 158 21.18 11.85 12.53
CA TYR A 158 21.17 12.42 11.18
C TYR A 158 19.99 13.37 11.15
N ASN A 159 20.20 14.65 10.84
CA ASN A 159 19.13 15.67 10.92
C ASN A 159 17.86 15.27 10.16
N ILE A 160 17.97 14.44 9.11
CA ILE A 160 16.86 13.92 8.31
C ILE A 160 17.13 12.44 7.95
N ARG A 161 16.12 11.59 8.10
CA ARG A 161 16.03 10.26 7.46
C ARG A 161 14.80 10.23 6.57
N ILE A 162 14.95 9.73 5.35
CA ILE A 162 13.85 9.63 4.38
C ILE A 162 13.62 8.15 4.12
N TYR A 163 12.39 7.69 4.31
CA TYR A 163 11.94 6.35 3.97
C TYR A 163 10.96 6.45 2.81
N SER A 164 11.32 5.87 1.66
CA SER A 164 10.41 5.80 0.50
C SER A 164 9.81 4.41 0.42
N SER A 165 8.48 4.31 0.44
CA SER A 165 7.75 3.04 0.44
C SER A 165 6.41 3.15 -0.30
N SER A 166 5.51 2.18 -0.10
CA SER A 166 4.17 2.12 -0.69
C SER A 166 3.11 2.78 0.19
N GLN A 167 1.96 3.08 -0.42
CA GLN A 167 0.78 3.59 0.28
C GLN A 167 0.33 2.67 1.42
N LEU A 168 0.43 1.34 1.23
CA LEU A 168 0.10 0.38 2.27
C LEU A 168 1.01 0.54 3.51
N GLN A 169 2.32 0.72 3.32
CA GLN A 169 3.24 0.96 4.44
C GLN A 169 2.88 2.24 5.21
N VAL A 170 2.49 3.30 4.50
CA VAL A 170 2.06 4.55 5.15
C VAL A 170 0.76 4.34 5.93
N ALA A 171 -0.24 3.66 5.34
CA ALA A 171 -1.50 3.34 6.00
C ALA A 171 -1.28 2.50 7.27
N GLU A 172 -0.40 1.50 7.19
CA GLU A 172 -0.08 0.63 8.30
C GLU A 172 0.63 1.38 9.45
N ILE A 173 1.59 2.26 9.15
CA ILE A 173 2.25 3.12 10.15
C ILE A 173 1.24 4.06 10.81
N LEU A 174 0.41 4.75 10.01
CA LEU A 174 -0.61 5.65 10.54
C LEU A 174 -1.65 4.89 11.39
N SER A 175 -1.95 3.65 11.04
CA SER A 175 -2.87 2.80 11.80
C SER A 175 -2.24 2.37 13.12
N ALA A 176 -0.96 1.99 13.12
CA ALA A 176 -0.19 1.70 14.33
C ALA A 176 -0.13 2.89 15.29
N LEU A 177 -0.04 4.11 14.75
CA LEU A 177 -0.08 5.37 15.50
C LEU A 177 -1.51 5.84 15.85
N GLU A 178 -2.54 5.08 15.45
CA GLU A 178 -3.97 5.38 15.70
C GLU A 178 -4.47 6.70 15.09
N VAL A 179 -3.83 7.15 14.01
CA VAL A 179 -4.17 8.41 13.29
C VAL A 179 -4.58 8.17 11.84
N TYR A 180 -4.73 6.93 11.41
CA TYR A 180 -5.19 6.58 10.06
C TYR A 180 -6.66 6.98 9.84
N ASN A 181 -6.92 7.66 8.72
CA ASN A 181 -8.25 8.16 8.36
C ASN A 181 -9.13 7.15 7.62
N ASN A 182 -8.65 5.89 7.46
CA ASN A 182 -9.33 4.83 6.72
C ASN A 182 -9.42 5.02 5.20
N GLU A 183 -8.60 5.92 4.63
CA GLU A 183 -8.50 6.16 3.19
C GLU A 183 -7.08 5.84 2.69
N PRO A 184 -6.93 5.24 1.49
CA PRO A 184 -5.61 5.00 0.91
C PRO A 184 -4.79 6.29 0.82
N PRO A 185 -3.53 6.31 1.32
CA PRO A 185 -2.68 7.48 1.21
C PRO A 185 -2.48 7.91 -0.25
N PRO A 186 -2.55 9.21 -0.59
CA PRO A 186 -2.35 9.68 -1.97
C PRO A 186 -0.89 9.53 -2.43
N PHE A 187 -0.64 9.66 -3.74
CA PHE A 187 0.72 9.75 -4.27
C PHE A 187 1.41 11.06 -3.84
N GLY A 188 2.72 11.00 -3.59
CA GLY A 188 3.57 12.13 -3.21
C GLY A 188 5.03 11.74 -3.03
#